data_AF-A0A7R9LQH6-F1
#
_entry.id   AF-A0A7R9LQH6-F1
#
_cell.length_a   1.000
_cell.length_b   1.000
_cell.length_c   1.000
_cell.angle_alpha   90.00
_cell.angle_beta   90.00
_cell.angle_gamma   90.00
#
_symmetry.space_group_name_H-M   'P 1'
#
loop_
_entity.id
_entity.type
_entity.pdbx_description
1 polymer ?
#
loop_
_entity_poly.entity_id
_entity_poly.type
_entity_poly.pdbx_seq_one_letter_code
_entity_poly.pdbx_strand_id
1 'polypeptide(L)'
;MEPPQQFRQFNFERNKETTINPYAQHHMSQRDSDFVARILHLMSLTPLSYSLIVMWDECIYAIRDPFGNRPLCMGALVSSPSQAHSSTLPTHVDGWVVSSESCSFPSVCAKLYRDVMPGEIIKLEKNRKPKTLAIVPRPE
;
A
#
# COMPACT_ATOMS: atom_id res chain seq x y z
N MET A 1 -8.37 -12.34 37.43
CA MET A 1 -7.50 -11.48 36.61
C MET A 1 -6.53 -12.39 35.90
N GLU A 2 -6.76 -12.65 34.62
CA GLU A 2 -5.84 -13.42 33.77
C GLU A 2 -4.53 -12.62 33.59
N PRO A 3 -3.35 -13.27 33.61
CA PRO A 3 -2.08 -12.59 33.40
C PRO A 3 -1.96 -12.08 31.95
N PRO A 4 -1.16 -11.03 31.71
CA PRO A 4 -0.94 -10.53 30.35
C PRO A 4 -0.30 -11.62 29.49
N GLN A 5 -0.97 -11.96 28.38
CA GLN A 5 -0.46 -12.93 27.41
C GLN A 5 0.91 -12.46 26.92
N GLN A 6 1.95 -13.22 27.25
CA GLN A 6 3.31 -12.99 26.79
C GLN A 6 3.31 -13.01 25.26
N PHE A 7 3.72 -11.89 24.64
CA PHE A 7 3.97 -11.81 23.21
C PHE A 7 5.03 -12.85 22.84
N ARG A 8 4.59 -13.95 22.22
CA ARG A 8 5.45 -15.01 21.71
C ARG A 8 6.29 -14.42 20.58
N GLN A 9 7.60 -14.33 20.79
CA GLN A 9 8.54 -13.93 19.74
C GLN A 9 8.45 -14.97 18.62
N PHE A 10 7.72 -14.61 17.56
CA PHE A 10 7.48 -15.50 16.43
C PHE A 10 8.71 -15.46 15.51
N ASN A 11 9.46 -16.56 15.50
CA ASN A 11 10.47 -16.81 14.49
C ASN A 11 9.75 -17.08 13.17
N PHE A 12 9.82 -16.11 12.25
CA PHE A 12 9.27 -16.22 10.91
C PHE A 12 10.13 -17.22 10.12
N GLU A 13 9.66 -18.47 10.02
CA GLU A 13 10.17 -19.40 9.03
C GLU A 13 9.78 -18.89 7.64
N ARG A 14 10.82 -18.62 6.85
CA ARG A 14 10.77 -18.00 5.52
C ARG A 14 10.09 -18.97 4.55
N ASN A 15 8.76 -18.96 4.50
CA ASN A 15 8.00 -19.76 3.53
C ASN A 15 8.30 -19.32 2.10
N LYS A 16 8.58 -20.30 1.22
CA LYS A 16 9.31 -20.15 -0.05
C LYS A 16 8.49 -19.65 -1.25
N GLU A 17 7.27 -19.12 -1.05
CA GLU A 17 6.36 -18.79 -2.17
C GLU A 17 5.81 -17.35 -2.16
N THR A 18 6.31 -16.48 -1.27
CA THR A 18 6.17 -15.04 -1.51
C THR A 18 7.26 -14.65 -2.48
N THR A 19 6.92 -14.35 -3.74
CA THR A 19 7.83 -13.67 -4.66
C THR A 19 8.03 -12.25 -4.14
N ILE A 20 8.87 -12.11 -3.11
CA ILE A 20 9.46 -10.83 -2.73
C ILE A 20 10.27 -10.44 -3.95
N ASN A 21 9.82 -9.41 -4.68
CA ASN A 21 10.55 -8.92 -5.84
C ASN A 21 12.03 -8.75 -5.45
N PRO A 22 12.97 -9.48 -6.06
CA PRO A 22 14.39 -9.41 -5.67
C PRO A 22 14.96 -8.00 -5.86
N TYR A 23 14.34 -7.15 -6.69
CA TYR A 23 14.71 -5.75 -6.88
C TYR A 23 14.20 -4.81 -5.77
N ALA A 24 13.25 -5.23 -4.93
CA ALA A 24 12.74 -4.42 -3.82
C ALA A 24 13.67 -4.43 -2.59
N GLN A 25 14.63 -5.35 -2.53
CA GLN A 25 15.44 -5.61 -1.34
C GLN A 25 16.56 -4.60 -1.07
N HIS A 26 16.95 -3.76 -2.04
CA HIS A 26 18.18 -2.99 -1.87
C HIS A 26 18.11 -1.76 -0.95
N HIS A 27 16.93 -1.25 -0.57
CA HIS A 27 16.81 -0.13 0.38
C HIS A 27 15.44 -0.14 1.10
N MET A 28 15.20 -1.11 1.97
CA MET A 28 14.06 -1.08 2.90
C MET A 28 14.60 -0.95 4.33
N SER A 29 14.06 -0.03 5.12
CA SER A 29 14.48 0.10 6.52
C SER A 29 14.07 -1.16 7.30
N GLN A 30 14.79 -1.50 8.36
CA GLN A 30 14.45 -2.69 9.16
C GLN A 30 13.04 -2.59 9.77
N ARG A 31 12.64 -1.37 10.17
CA ARG A 31 11.29 -1.06 10.65
C ARG A 31 10.23 -1.32 9.58
N ASP A 32 10.47 -0.89 8.34
CA ASP A 32 9.57 -1.19 7.22
C ASP A 32 9.44 -2.68 6.96
N SER A 33 10.56 -3.42 7.00
CA SER A 33 10.55 -4.88 6.79
C SER A 33 9.68 -5.57 7.84
N ASP A 34 9.82 -5.21 9.11
CA ASP A 34 9.03 -5.81 10.20
C ASP A 34 7.54 -5.48 10.08
N PHE A 35 7.20 -4.28 9.61
CA PHE A 35 5.81 -3.88 9.43
C PHE A 35 5.18 -4.57 8.21
N VAL A 36 5.89 -4.64 7.09
CA VAL A 36 5.46 -5.39 5.90
C VAL A 36 5.25 -6.86 6.25
N ALA A 37 6.14 -7.47 7.03
CA ALA A 37 5.98 -8.86 7.47
C ALA A 37 4.67 -9.06 8.27
N ARG A 38 4.29 -8.10 9.12
CA ARG A 38 3.01 -8.14 9.85
C ARG A 38 1.80 -8.00 8.92
N ILE A 39 1.89 -7.14 7.90
CA ILE A 39 0.84 -7.02 6.88
C ILE A 39 0.72 -8.34 6.11
N LEU A 40 1.83 -8.91 5.63
CA LEU A 40 1.83 -10.20 4.93
C LEU A 40 1.21 -11.31 5.79
N HIS A 41 1.52 -11.33 7.09
CA HIS A 41 0.90 -12.25 8.03
C HIS A 41 -0.62 -12.01 8.15
N LEU A 42 -1.06 -10.76 8.29
CA LEU A 42 -2.49 -10.43 8.27
C LEU A 42 -3.16 -10.94 6.98
N MET A 43 -2.57 -10.66 5.82
CA MET A 43 -3.10 -11.11 4.53
C MET A 43 -3.25 -12.64 4.46
N SER A 44 -2.32 -13.39 5.06
CA SER A 44 -2.39 -14.86 5.14
C SER A 44 -3.51 -15.38 6.04
N LEU A 45 -3.87 -14.63 7.08
CA LEU A 45 -4.92 -15.01 8.04
C LEU A 45 -6.32 -14.59 7.58
N THR A 46 -6.41 -13.63 6.66
CA THR A 46 -7.68 -13.07 6.19
C THR A 46 -7.88 -13.31 4.69
N PRO A 47 -8.32 -14.52 4.27
CA PRO A 47 -8.72 -14.80 2.89
C PRO A 47 -10.09 -14.16 2.58
N LEU A 48 -10.14 -12.83 2.68
CA LEU A 48 -11.32 -12.00 2.56
C LEU A 48 -11.03 -10.87 1.56
N SER A 49 -12.07 -10.15 1.18
CA SER A 49 -11.97 -9.00 0.27
C SER A 49 -11.91 -7.69 1.07
N TYR A 50 -10.84 -6.92 0.93
CA TYR A 50 -10.62 -5.66 1.62
C TYR A 50 -9.69 -4.71 0.86
N SER A 51 -9.88 -3.43 1.12
CA SER A 51 -8.94 -2.37 0.74
C SER A 51 -8.66 -1.57 1.99
N LEU A 52 -7.38 -1.52 2.38
CA LEU A 52 -6.95 -1.04 3.69
C LEU A 52 -5.92 0.07 3.52
N ILE A 53 -6.06 1.12 4.34
CA ILE A 53 -5.08 2.20 4.48
C ILE A 53 -4.65 2.21 5.95
N VAL A 54 -3.34 2.14 6.20
CA VAL A 54 -2.77 2.19 7.55
C VAL A 54 -1.71 3.29 7.60
N MET A 55 -1.68 4.08 8.66
CA MET A 55 -0.63 5.05 8.90
C MET A 55 0.29 4.54 10.01
N TRP A 56 1.60 4.56 9.76
CA TRP A 56 2.63 4.19 10.73
C TRP A 56 3.95 4.88 10.42
N ASP A 57 4.64 5.38 11.45
CA ASP A 57 5.95 6.06 11.33
C ASP A 57 5.99 7.15 10.25
N GLU A 58 5.03 8.08 10.27
CA GLU A 58 4.89 9.17 9.28
C GLU A 58 4.70 8.70 7.82
N CYS A 59 4.38 7.42 7.63
CA CYS A 59 4.15 6.80 6.33
C CYS A 59 2.71 6.30 6.22
N ILE A 60 2.16 6.32 5.02
CA ILE A 60 0.87 5.71 4.70
C ILE A 60 1.13 4.42 3.92
N TYR A 61 0.45 3.35 4.28
CA TYR A 61 0.48 2.06 3.61
C TYR A 61 -0.89 1.78 3.01
N ALA A 62 -0.94 1.61 1.69
CA ALA A 62 -2.15 1.22 0.97
C ALA A 62 -2.02 -0.25 0.58
N ILE A 63 -3.01 -1.05 0.99
CA ILE A 63 -2.99 -2.51 0.89
C ILE A 63 -4.28 -2.95 0.21
N ARG A 64 -4.15 -3.69 -0.89
CA ARG A 64 -5.28 -4.36 -1.55
C ARG A 64 -5.14 -5.86 -1.36
N ASP A 65 -6.22 -6.52 -0.98
CA ASP A 65 -6.23 -7.98 -0.83
C ASP A 65 -5.90 -8.69 -2.16
N PRO A 66 -5.40 -9.95 -2.13
CA PRO A 66 -5.02 -10.69 -3.34
C PRO A 66 -6.18 -11.03 -4.29
N PHE A 67 -7.42 -11.06 -3.81
CA PHE A 67 -8.58 -11.31 -4.67
C PHE A 67 -8.99 -10.05 -5.43
N GLY A 68 -8.74 -8.87 -4.85
CA GLY A 68 -8.93 -7.58 -5.50
C GLY A 68 -10.39 -7.20 -5.75
N ASN A 69 -11.36 -7.83 -5.07
CA ASN A 69 -12.77 -7.53 -5.31
C ASN A 69 -13.21 -6.17 -4.75
N ARG A 70 -12.50 -5.62 -3.75
CA ARG A 70 -12.68 -4.23 -3.32
C ARG A 70 -11.76 -3.29 -4.12
N PRO A 71 -12.26 -2.14 -4.59
CA PRO A 71 -11.47 -1.19 -5.35
C PRO A 71 -10.56 -0.37 -4.44
N LEU A 72 -9.36 -0.09 -4.94
CA LEU A 72 -8.42 0.83 -4.34
C LEU A 72 -7.60 1.47 -5.45
N CYS A 73 -7.55 2.79 -5.49
CA CYS A 73 -6.86 3.55 -6.51
C CYS A 73 -6.02 4.66 -5.90
N MET A 74 -5.04 5.14 -6.65
CA MET A 74 -4.15 6.21 -6.24
C MET A 74 -4.24 7.40 -7.17
N GLY A 75 -4.07 8.59 -6.60
CA GLY A 75 -4.01 9.83 -7.33
C GLY A 75 -2.78 10.66 -6.98
N ALA A 76 -2.38 11.52 -7.89
CA ALA A 76 -1.35 12.53 -7.72
C ALA A 76 -2.01 13.88 -7.39
N LEU A 77 -1.61 14.51 -6.28
CA LEU A 77 -2.00 15.88 -5.95
C LEU A 77 -1.26 16.86 -6.87
N VAL A 78 -1.99 17.85 -7.38
CA VAL A 78 -1.46 18.82 -8.34
C VAL A 78 -1.72 20.25 -7.85
N SER A 79 -0.77 21.15 -8.11
CA SER A 79 -0.83 22.52 -7.57
C SER A 79 -1.90 23.41 -8.21
N SER A 80 -2.38 23.05 -9.40
CA SER A 80 -3.35 23.85 -10.15
C SER A 80 -4.63 23.07 -10.44
N PRO A 81 -5.81 23.62 -10.12
CA PRO A 81 -7.11 23.01 -10.46
C PRO A 81 -7.26 22.76 -11.97
N SER A 82 -6.66 23.61 -12.82
CA SER A 82 -6.68 23.43 -14.27
C SER A 82 -5.93 22.18 -14.74
N GLN A 83 -4.96 21.71 -13.97
CA GLN A 83 -4.20 20.49 -14.30
C GLN A 83 -4.91 19.21 -13.85
N ALA A 84 -5.84 19.29 -12.88
CA ALA A 84 -6.60 18.15 -12.40
C ALA A 84 -7.50 17.53 -13.49
N HIS A 85 -7.96 18.34 -14.45
CA HIS A 85 -8.79 17.90 -15.58
C HIS A 85 -8.00 17.54 -16.85
N SER A 86 -6.67 17.66 -16.85
CA SER A 86 -5.85 17.23 -17.98
C SER A 86 -5.82 15.70 -18.05
N SER A 87 -5.71 15.12 -19.25
CA SER A 87 -5.50 13.68 -19.45
C SER A 87 -4.05 13.24 -19.21
N THR A 88 -3.08 14.17 -19.23
CA THR A 88 -1.63 13.87 -19.03
C THR A 88 -1.17 14.15 -17.60
N LEU A 89 -0.44 13.20 -16.96
CA LEU A 89 0.06 13.38 -15.59
C LEU A 89 1.09 14.52 -15.56
N PRO A 90 1.04 15.45 -14.59
CA PRO A 90 1.96 16.58 -14.57
C PRO A 90 3.39 16.16 -14.27
N THR A 91 4.34 17.01 -14.69
CA THR A 91 5.77 16.83 -14.42
C THR A 91 6.10 16.95 -12.93
N HIS A 92 5.34 17.76 -12.19
CA HIS A 92 5.48 17.97 -10.75
C HIS A 92 4.21 17.50 -10.02
N VAL A 93 4.39 16.78 -8.92
CA VAL A 93 3.33 16.23 -8.07
C VAL A 93 3.58 16.66 -6.64
N ASP A 94 2.60 17.32 -6.01
CA ASP A 94 2.72 17.87 -4.66
C ASP A 94 2.59 16.80 -3.57
N GLY A 95 1.97 15.68 -3.92
CA GLY A 95 1.76 14.57 -3.01
C GLY A 95 0.91 13.49 -3.64
N TRP A 96 0.54 12.50 -2.83
CA TRP A 96 -0.18 11.32 -3.29
C TRP A 96 -1.39 11.07 -2.41
N VAL A 97 -2.48 10.65 -3.03
CA VAL A 97 -3.72 10.28 -2.37
C VAL A 97 -4.10 8.86 -2.73
N VAL A 98 -4.84 8.21 -1.85
CA VAL A 98 -5.38 6.86 -2.06
C VAL A 98 -6.85 6.89 -1.67
N SER A 99 -7.70 6.28 -2.47
CA SER A 99 -9.15 6.20 -2.23
C SER A 99 -9.73 4.92 -2.81
N SER A 100 -10.86 4.47 -2.28
CA SER A 100 -11.63 3.37 -2.88
C SER A 100 -12.20 3.75 -4.25
N GLU A 101 -12.42 5.04 -4.51
CA GLU A 101 -13.02 5.54 -5.76
C GLU A 101 -12.31 6.79 -6.29
N SER A 102 -12.03 6.79 -7.60
CA SER A 102 -11.35 7.91 -8.27
C SER A 102 -12.23 9.15 -8.42
N CYS A 103 -13.55 9.03 -8.25
CA CYS A 103 -14.50 10.13 -8.25
C CYS A 103 -14.20 11.18 -7.16
N SER A 104 -13.50 10.77 -6.10
CA SER A 104 -13.10 11.64 -5.00
C SER A 104 -11.93 12.58 -5.34
N PHE A 105 -11.13 12.25 -6.36
CA PHE A 105 -9.88 12.95 -6.65
C PHE A 105 -10.06 14.40 -7.13
N PRO A 106 -10.99 14.72 -8.04
CA PRO A 106 -11.20 16.11 -8.47
C PRO A 106 -11.49 17.06 -7.31
N SER A 107 -12.23 16.59 -6.29
CA SER A 107 -12.60 17.38 -5.10
C SER A 107 -11.41 17.82 -4.24
N VAL A 108 -10.28 17.10 -4.33
CA VAL A 108 -9.05 17.39 -3.57
C VAL A 108 -7.91 17.85 -4.48
N CYS A 109 -8.22 18.29 -5.71
CA CYS A 109 -7.21 18.64 -6.72
C CYS A 109 -6.21 17.50 -6.97
N ALA A 110 -6.70 16.26 -6.96
CA ALA A 110 -5.93 15.10 -7.33
C ALA A 110 -6.36 14.59 -8.70
N LYS A 111 -5.42 13.93 -9.36
CA LYS A 111 -5.63 13.27 -10.63
C LYS A 111 -5.36 11.78 -10.50
N LEU A 112 -6.24 10.94 -11.07
CA LEU A 112 -6.05 9.49 -11.11
C LEU A 112 -4.69 9.14 -11.72
N TYR A 113 -3.90 8.38 -10.97
CA TYR A 113 -2.61 7.87 -11.41
C TYR A 113 -2.74 6.44 -11.92
N ARG A 114 -3.25 5.53 -11.07
CA ARG A 114 -3.58 4.14 -11.41
C ARG A 114 -4.37 3.47 -10.30
N ASP A 115 -4.94 2.32 -10.60
CA ASP A 115 -5.44 1.39 -9.58
C ASP A 115 -4.28 0.71 -8.83
N VAL A 116 -4.52 0.38 -7.57
CA VAL A 116 -3.66 -0.50 -6.77
C VAL A 116 -3.89 -1.94 -7.22
N MET A 117 -2.85 -2.69 -7.53
CA MET A 117 -3.00 -4.06 -8.03
C MET A 117 -3.51 -4.99 -6.92
N PRO A 118 -4.26 -6.07 -7.25
CA PRO A 118 -4.59 -7.10 -6.27
C PRO A 118 -3.33 -7.62 -5.57
N GLY A 119 -3.39 -7.72 -4.24
CA GLY A 119 -2.27 -8.16 -3.40
C GLY A 119 -1.15 -7.14 -3.20
N GLU A 120 -1.25 -5.95 -3.78
CA GLU A 120 -0.20 -4.93 -3.72
C GLU A 120 -0.17 -4.22 -2.35
N ILE A 121 1.03 -4.05 -1.82
CA ILE A 121 1.34 -3.22 -0.65
C ILE A 121 2.17 -2.03 -1.12
N ILE A 122 1.64 -0.81 -0.96
CA ILE A 122 2.28 0.43 -1.39
C ILE A 122 2.61 1.27 -0.17
N LYS A 123 3.82 1.82 -0.13
CA LYS A 123 4.24 2.84 0.82
C LYS A 123 4.18 4.23 0.19
N LEU A 124 3.58 5.17 0.89
CA LEU A 124 3.61 6.59 0.60
C LEU A 124 4.37 7.31 1.71
N GLU A 125 5.39 8.07 1.31
CA GLU A 125 6.26 8.83 2.20
C GLU A 125 6.28 10.28 1.76
N LYS A 126 6.49 11.19 2.72
CA LYS A 126 6.61 12.63 2.42
C LYS A 126 7.68 12.88 1.37
N ASN A 127 7.35 13.68 0.35
CA ASN A 127 8.25 14.10 -0.73
C ASN A 127 8.88 12.95 -1.55
N ARG A 128 8.30 11.75 -1.53
CA ARG A 128 8.76 10.60 -2.33
C ARG A 128 7.66 10.11 -3.26
N LYS A 129 8.06 9.41 -4.32
CA LYS A 129 7.12 8.68 -5.18
C LYS A 129 6.60 7.44 -4.44
N PRO A 130 5.39 6.94 -4.76
CA PRO A 130 4.84 5.74 -4.14
C PRO A 130 5.73 4.56 -4.47
N LYS A 131 5.99 3.72 -3.47
CA LYS A 131 6.85 2.55 -3.62
C LYS A 131 6.05 1.28 -3.33
N THR A 132 5.98 0.39 -4.31
CA THR A 132 5.48 -0.97 -4.10
C THR A 132 6.49 -1.74 -3.26
N LEU A 133 6.07 -2.22 -2.08
CA LEU A 133 6.90 -3.00 -1.17
C LEU A 133 6.79 -4.50 -1.44
N ALA A 134 5.58 -4.96 -1.79
CA ALA A 134 5.32 -6.36 -2.13
C ALA A 134 4.04 -6.48 -2.97
N ILE A 135 3.91 -7.63 -3.66
CA ILE A 135 2.68 -8.06 -4.34
C ILE A 135 2.46 -9.52 -3.95
N VAL A 136 1.36 -9.79 -3.25
CA VAL A 136 0.98 -11.15 -2.86
C VAL A 136 0.14 -11.77 -3.97
N PRO A 137 0.52 -12.93 -4.51
CA PRO A 137 -0.29 -13.59 -5.53
C PRO A 137 -1.64 -14.02 -4.96
N ARG A 138 -2.63 -14.10 -5.84
CA ARG A 138 -3.94 -14.65 -5.48
C ARG A 138 -3.77 -16.12 -5.07
N PRO A 139 -4.24 -16.54 -3.88
CA PRO A 139 -4.27 -17.94 -3.49
C PRO A 139 -5.12 -18.76 -4.47
N GLU A 140 -4.72 -20.01 -4.73
CA GLU A 140 -5.50 -20.99 -5.50
C GLU A 140 -6.84 -21.34 -4.83
#